data_AF-A0A6J4QBW0-F1
#
_entry.id   AF-A0A6J4QBW0-F1
#
_cell.length_a   1.000
_cell.length_b   1.000
_cell.length_c   1.000
_cell.angle_alpha   90.00
_cell.angle_beta   90.00
_cell.angle_gamma   90.00
#
_symmetry.space_group_name_H-M   'P 1'
#
loop_
_entity.id
_entity.type
_entity.pdbx_description
1 polymer ?
#
loop_
_entity_poly.entity_id
_entity_poly.type
_entity_poly.pdbx_seq_one_letter_code
_entity_poly.pdbx_strand_id
1 'polypeptide(L)'
;MKIAVAGKGGSGKTTISATLARVLARRGHRVTAVDGDPNPNLGVALGMGREQLERLVRVPKEIMEVKEEGERRSLVLTRPVEEITAEYATEGPDGVNLMVMTGVDHAGAG
;
A
#
# COMPACT_ATOMS: atom_id res chain seq x y z
N MET A 1 -9.26 -9.78 7.03
CA MET A 1 -9.33 -10.34 5.66
C MET A 1 -8.13 -9.84 4.87
N LYS A 2 -7.54 -10.63 3.97
CA LYS A 2 -6.43 -10.22 3.10
C LYS A 2 -6.81 -10.52 1.65
N ILE A 3 -6.62 -9.55 0.75
CA ILE A 3 -6.96 -9.67 -0.68
C ILE A 3 -5.74 -9.24 -1.49
N ALA A 4 -5.34 -10.07 -2.45
CA ALA A 4 -4.30 -9.74 -3.42
C ALA A 4 -4.91 -9.69 -4.82
N VAL A 5 -4.66 -8.61 -5.55
CA VAL A 5 -5.14 -8.42 -6.94
C VAL A 5 -3.94 -8.50 -7.87
N ALA A 6 -3.90 -9.51 -8.73
CA ALA A 6 -2.82 -9.76 -9.67
C ALA A 6 -3.36 -9.93 -11.11
N GLY A 7 -2.49 -9.79 -12.11
CA GLY A 7 -2.88 -9.74 -13.51
C GLY A 7 -1.89 -8.98 -14.40
N LYS A 8 -2.05 -9.07 -15.71
CA LYS A 8 -1.16 -8.46 -16.71
C LYS A 8 -1.18 -6.92 -16.65
N GLY A 9 -0.19 -6.27 -17.26
CA GLY A 9 -0.19 -4.82 -17.45
C GLY A 9 -1.47 -4.37 -18.18
N GLY A 10 -2.08 -3.27 -17.74
CA GLY A 10 -3.31 -2.73 -18.35
C GLY A 10 -4.61 -3.48 -18.04
N SER A 11 -4.60 -4.58 -17.27
CA SER A 11 -5.80 -5.38 -16.98
C SER A 11 -6.78 -4.75 -15.96
N GLY A 12 -6.59 -3.48 -15.57
CA GLY A 12 -7.47 -2.78 -14.62
C GLY A 12 -7.26 -3.09 -13.14
N LYS A 13 -6.15 -3.73 -12.75
CA LYS A 13 -5.87 -4.11 -11.34
C LYS A 13 -6.00 -2.94 -10.37
N THR A 14 -5.29 -1.85 -10.63
CA THR A 14 -5.27 -0.67 -9.77
C THR A 14 -6.66 -0.06 -9.62
N THR A 15 -7.41 0.02 -10.71
CA THR A 15 -8.80 0.49 -10.71
C THR A 15 -9.70 -0.39 -9.85
N ILE A 16 -9.61 -1.72 -10.00
CA ILE A 16 -10.39 -2.67 -9.21
C ILE A 16 -9.98 -2.61 -7.73
N SER A 17 -8.69 -2.56 -7.43
CA SER A 17 -8.16 -2.44 -6.06
C SER A 17 -8.68 -1.18 -5.38
N ALA A 18 -8.61 -0.02 -6.05
CA ALA A 18 -9.13 1.24 -5.52
C ALA A 18 -10.64 1.15 -5.29
N THR A 19 -11.40 0.69 -6.28
CA THR A 19 -12.86 0.57 -6.18
C THR A 19 -13.26 -0.35 -5.02
N LEU A 20 -12.62 -1.51 -4.91
CA LEU A 20 -12.88 -2.47 -3.85
C LEU A 20 -12.57 -1.89 -2.47
N ALA A 21 -11.42 -1.23 -2.30
CA ALA A 21 -11.04 -0.59 -1.05
C ALA A 21 -12.08 0.45 -0.60
N ARG A 22 -12.51 1.33 -1.50
CA ARG A 22 -13.52 2.35 -1.24
C ARG A 22 -14.88 1.76 -0.87
N VAL A 23 -15.32 0.74 -1.60
CA VAL A 23 -16.60 0.05 -1.31
C VAL A 23 -16.57 -0.62 0.05
N LEU A 24 -15.47 -1.29 0.41
CA LEU A 24 -15.34 -1.92 1.72
C LEU A 24 -15.29 -0.87 2.85
N ALA A 25 -14.57 0.23 2.65
CA ALA A 25 -14.50 1.31 3.63
C ALA A 25 -15.88 1.96 3.88
N ARG A 26 -16.62 2.27 2.81
CA ARG A 26 -18.01 2.77 2.89
C ARG A 26 -18.98 1.81 3.59
N ARG A 27 -18.67 0.51 3.63
CA ARG A 27 -19.43 -0.51 4.37
C ARG A 27 -19.03 -0.60 5.85
N GLY A 28 -18.17 0.29 6.33
CA GLY A 28 -17.73 0.34 7.73
C GLY A 28 -16.52 -0.55 8.04
N HIS A 29 -15.86 -1.12 7.04
CA HIS A 29 -14.62 -1.87 7.26
C HIS A 29 -13.43 -0.92 7.37
N ARG A 30 -12.51 -1.20 8.31
CA ARG A 30 -11.19 -0.57 8.29
C ARG A 30 -10.37 -1.17 7.15
N VAL A 31 -9.93 -0.33 6.22
CA VAL A 31 -9.22 -0.77 5.00
C VAL A 31 -7.86 -0.11 4.94
N THR A 32 -6.82 -0.94 4.85
CA THR A 32 -5.48 -0.52 4.44
C THR A 32 -5.23 -1.07 3.04
N ALA A 33 -5.07 -0.16 2.08
CA ALA A 33 -4.66 -0.45 0.71
C ALA A 33 -3.14 -0.36 0.61
N VAL A 34 -2.51 -1.34 -0.04
CA VAL A 34 -1.06 -1.38 -0.23
C VAL A 34 -0.76 -1.35 -1.73
N ASP A 35 0.02 -0.37 -2.17
CA ASP A 35 0.54 -0.30 -3.54
C ASP A 35 1.97 -0.87 -3.59
N GLY A 36 2.11 -1.98 -4.30
CA GLY A 36 3.38 -2.67 -4.55
C GLY A 36 3.84 -2.57 -6.00
N ASP A 37 3.25 -1.69 -6.80
CA ASP A 37 3.67 -1.45 -8.18
C ASP A 37 4.90 -0.51 -8.21
N PRO A 38 5.94 -0.80 -9.02
CA PRO A 38 7.09 0.09 -9.20
C PRO A 38 6.72 1.55 -9.53
N ASN A 39 5.59 1.75 -10.22
CA ASN A 39 5.02 3.07 -10.47
C ASN A 39 3.67 3.19 -9.73
N PRO A 40 3.67 3.70 -8.48
CA PRO A 40 2.49 3.66 -7.63
C PRO A 40 1.42 4.62 -8.15
N ASN A 41 0.26 4.06 -8.49
CA ASN A 41 -0.89 4.79 -9.04
C ASN A 41 -2.17 4.58 -8.23
N LEU A 42 -2.13 3.79 -7.16
CA LEU A 42 -3.29 3.46 -6.36
C LEU A 42 -3.86 4.69 -5.64
N GLY A 43 -3.02 5.60 -5.16
CA GLY A 43 -3.48 6.85 -4.52
C GLY A 43 -4.30 7.73 -5.46
N VAL A 44 -3.84 7.87 -6.70
CA VAL A 44 -4.59 8.58 -7.76
C VAL A 44 -5.91 7.85 -8.04
N ALA A 45 -5.88 6.53 -8.20
CA ALA A 45 -7.08 5.74 -8.45
C ALA A 45 -8.10 5.76 -7.28
N LEU A 46 -7.64 5.93 -6.03
CA LEU A 46 -8.48 6.13 -4.85
C LEU A 46 -9.14 7.52 -4.82
N GLY A 47 -8.67 8.46 -5.64
CA GLY A 47 -9.13 9.85 -5.66
C GLY A 47 -8.44 10.73 -4.62
N MET A 48 -7.20 10.42 -4.23
CA MET A 48 -6.42 11.28 -3.34
C MET A 48 -6.01 12.57 -4.05
N GLY A 49 -6.11 13.70 -3.34
CA GLY A 49 -5.66 15.00 -3.82
C GLY A 49 -4.14 15.12 -3.80
N ARG A 50 -3.62 16.12 -4.53
CA ARG A 50 -2.18 16.39 -4.64
C ARG A 50 -1.47 16.48 -3.29
N GLU A 51 -2.04 17.22 -2.34
CA GLU A 51 -1.47 17.41 -1.00
C GLU A 51 -1.38 16.08 -0.22
N GLN A 52 -2.33 15.16 -0.41
CA GLN A 52 -2.27 13.83 0.20
C GLN A 52 -1.21 12.95 -0.46
N LEU A 53 -1.08 13.04 -1.79
CA LEU A 53 -0.07 12.30 -2.55
C LEU A 53 1.35 12.76 -2.19
N GLU A 54 1.56 14.06 -1.97
CA GLU A 54 2.83 14.65 -1.54
C GLU A 54 3.24 14.23 -0.12
N ARG A 55 2.28 13.77 0.70
CA ARG A 55 2.51 13.25 2.06
C ARG A 55 2.80 11.75 2.11
N LEU A 56 2.69 11.03 0.99
CA LEU A 56 2.93 9.59 0.97
C LEU A 56 4.39 9.32 1.35
N VAL A 57 4.57 8.53 2.41
CA VAL A 57 5.87 8.04 2.83
C VAL A 57 6.04 6.61 2.31
N ARG A 58 7.23 6.34 1.76
CA ARG A 58 7.59 4.99 1.35
C ARG A 58 7.78 4.12 2.59
N VAL A 59 7.15 2.95 2.58
CA VAL A 59 7.36 1.95 3.61
C VAL A 59 8.77 1.35 3.46
N PRO A 60 9.63 1.45 4.48
CA PRO A 60 10.99 0.92 4.43
C PRO A 60 11.00 -0.60 4.32
N LYS A 61 12.00 -1.19 3.66
CA LYS A 61 12.09 -2.66 3.51
C LYS A 61 12.41 -3.36 4.83
N GLU A 62 13.00 -2.61 5.76
CA GLU A 62 13.41 -3.01 7.11
C GLU A 62 12.23 -3.39 8.01
N ILE A 63 10.98 -3.08 7.60
CA ILE A 63 9.79 -3.62 8.27
C ILE A 63 9.60 -5.12 8.00
N MET A 64 10.36 -5.70 7.07
CA MET A 64 10.30 -7.11 6.70
C MET A 64 11.64 -7.78 6.97
N GLU A 65 11.60 -8.94 7.63
CA GLU A 65 12.77 -9.78 7.85
C GLU A 65 12.54 -11.18 7.28
N VAL A 66 13.63 -11.85 6.89
CA VAL A 66 13.60 -13.23 6.46
C VAL A 66 13.77 -14.11 7.69
N LYS A 67 12.75 -14.91 8.00
CA LYS A 67 12.82 -15.96 9.01
C LYS A 67 13.05 -17.31 8.35
N GLU A 68 14.12 -17.99 8.77
CA GLU A 68 14.46 -19.35 8.36
C GLU A 68 14.05 -20.35 9.45
N GLU A 69 13.15 -21.28 9.12
CA GLU A 69 12.78 -22.41 9.97
C GLU A 69 13.04 -23.70 9.19
N GLY A 70 14.20 -24.32 9.43
CA GLY A 70 14.68 -25.44 8.63
C GLY A 70 14.93 -25.03 7.18
N GLU A 71 14.32 -25.73 6.22
CA GLU A 71 14.41 -25.39 4.79
C GLU A 71 13.42 -24.27 4.39
N ARG A 72 12.51 -23.86 5.28
CA ARG A 72 11.47 -22.89 4.95
C ARG A 72 11.95 -21.47 5.20
N ARG A 73 12.00 -20.68 4.12
CA ARG A 73 12.19 -19.22 4.16
C ARG A 73 10.84 -18.52 4.14
N SER A 74 10.61 -17.60 5.07
CA SER A 74 9.42 -16.78 5.13
C SER A 74 9.76 -15.31 5.35
N LEU A 75 9.00 -14.41 4.75
CA LEU A 75 9.06 -12.98 5.08
C LEU A 75 8.05 -12.70 6.18
N VAL A 76 8.52 -12.11 7.28
CA VAL A 76 7.69 -11.71 8.42
C VAL A 76 7.86 -10.23 8.69
N LEU A 77 6.84 -9.60 9.25
CA LEU A 77 6.91 -8.20 9.65
C LEU A 77 7.67 -8.09 10.98
N THR A 78 8.57 -7.12 11.10
CA THR A 78 9.39 -6.88 12.31
C THR A 78 8.60 -6.26 13.46
N ARG A 79 7.39 -5.77 13.18
CA ARG A 79 6.48 -5.14 14.15
C ARG A 79 5.01 -5.34 13.73
N PRO A 80 4.03 -5.14 14.63
CA PRO A 80 2.60 -5.27 14.33
C PRO A 80 2.16 -4.41 13.14
N VAL A 81 1.19 -4.90 12.37
CA VAL A 81 0.69 -4.20 11.17
C VAL A 81 0.01 -2.88 11.53
N GLU A 82 -0.60 -2.80 12.71
CA GLU A 82 -1.23 -1.60 13.24
C GLU A 82 -0.23 -0.48 13.46
N GLU A 83 0.95 -0.78 13.99
CA GLU A 83 2.04 0.19 14.19
C GLU A 83 2.61 0.67 12.86
N ILE A 84 2.83 -0.25 11.92
CA ILE A 84 3.32 0.09 10.57
C ILE A 84 2.29 0.98 9.85
N THR A 85 1.00 0.65 9.96
CA THR A 85 -0.06 1.44 9.34
C THR A 85 -0.14 2.83 9.97
N ALA A 86 -0.02 2.93 11.30
CA ALA A 86 -0.06 4.21 11.99
C ALA A 86 1.11 5.13 11.61
N GLU A 87 2.28 4.55 11.32
CA GLU A 87 3.48 5.32 10.96
C GLU A 87 3.54 5.69 9.47
N TYR A 88 3.18 4.77 8.57
CA TYR A 88 3.47 4.92 7.14
C TYR A 88 2.22 5.08 6.26
N ALA A 89 1.01 4.95 6.79
CA ALA A 89 -0.18 5.15 5.98
C ALA A 89 -0.54 6.63 5.87
N THR A 90 -1.03 7.02 4.69
CA THR A 90 -1.73 8.29 4.51
C THR A 90 -3.22 8.02 4.34
N GLU A 91 -4.05 8.73 5.10
CA GLU A 91 -5.50 8.61 4.99
C GLU A 91 -5.99 9.23 3.67
N GLY A 92 -6.62 8.39 2.85
CA GLY A 92 -7.32 8.74 1.63
C GLY A 92 -8.83 8.85 1.86
N PRO A 93 -9.61 9.20 0.82
CA PRO A 93 -11.02 9.45 1.04
C PRO A 93 -11.80 8.15 1.35
N ASP A 94 -12.97 8.29 2.00
CA ASP A 94 -13.72 7.24 2.73
C ASP A 94 -12.95 6.59 3.91
N GLY A 95 -11.83 7.17 4.37
CA GLY A 95 -11.03 6.63 5.47
C GLY A 95 -10.17 5.42 5.07
N VAL A 96 -9.85 5.29 3.78
CA VAL A 96 -8.92 4.25 3.30
C VAL A 96 -7.50 4.67 3.62
N ASN A 97 -6.79 3.88 4.41
CA ASN A 97 -5.36 4.06 4.63
C ASN A 97 -4.59 3.56 3.42
N LEU A 98 -3.72 4.37 2.84
CA LEU A 98 -2.83 3.97 1.74
C LEU A 98 -1.39 3.86 2.22
N MET A 99 -0.76 2.73 1.92
CA MET A 99 0.68 2.49 2.08
C MET A 99 1.32 2.20 0.73
N VAL A 100 2.52 2.74 0.50
CA VAL A 100 3.27 2.53 -0.74
C VAL A 100 4.58 1.83 -0.43
N MET A 101 4.78 0.63 -0.98
CA MET A 101 5.97 -0.19 -0.77
C MET A 101 7.07 0.11 -1.80
N THR A 102 6.65 0.52 -3.01
CA THR A 102 7.50 0.68 -4.18
C THR A 102 7.26 2.03 -4.83
N GLY A 103 8.35 2.68 -5.22
CA GLY A 103 8.35 3.98 -5.88
C GLY A 103 9.77 4.36 -6.25
N VAL A 104 9.93 5.34 -7.12
CA VAL A 104 11.25 5.89 -7.47
C VAL A 104 11.70 6.77 -6.29
N ASP A 105 12.87 6.50 -5.72
CA ASP A 105 13.55 7.51 -4.89
C ASP A 105 13.61 8.79 -5.73
N HIS A 106 13.30 9.95 -5.16
CA HIS A 106 13.32 11.22 -5.88
C HIS A 106 14.54 11.33 -6.80
N ALA A 107 14.31 11.10 -8.09
CA ALA A 107 15.26 11.43 -9.14
C ALA A 107 15.15 12.94 -9.32
N GLY A 108 16.17 13.66 -8.85
CA GLY A 108 16.40 15.07 -9.18
C GLY A 108 16.27 16.03 -8.00
N ALA A 109 17.30 16.08 -7.16
CA ALA A 109 17.85 17.36 -6.77
C ALA A 109 19.20 17.46 -7.51
N GLY A 110 19.32 18.45 -8.39
CA GLY A 110 20.57 18.79 -9.05
C GLY A 110 21.61 19.39 -8.11
#